data_AF-A0A1M7CL99-F1
#
_entry.id   AF-A0A1M7CL99-F1
#
_cell.length_a   1.000
_cell.length_b   1.000
_cell.length_c   1.000
_cell.angle_alpha   90.00
_cell.angle_beta   90.00
_cell.angle_gamma   90.00
#
_symmetry.space_group_name_H-M   'P 1'
#
loop_
_entity.id
_entity.type
_entity.pdbx_description
1 polymer ?
#
loop_
_entity_poly.entity_id
_entity_poly.type
_entity_poly.pdbx_seq_one_letter_code
_entity_poly.pdbx_strand_id
1 'polypeptide(L)' 'MSIQTEKSFLIDLLQNINDASIIQKVKNFVLYEIEPVTLSENQKRELDKRVLEHQENPISGVDALDFLDSLKSKYGL' A
#
# COMPACT_ATOMS: atom_id res chain seq x y z
N MET A 1 -0.90 -0.64 22.22
CA MET A 1 -0.67 -1.57 21.09
C MET A 1 0.20 -0.82 20.08
N SER A 2 1.25 -1.45 19.53
CA SER A 2 2.17 -0.77 18.61
C SER A 2 1.63 -0.81 17.19
N ILE A 3 1.73 0.29 16.44
CA ILE A 3 1.34 0.40 15.03
C ILE A 3 2.00 -0.69 14.16
N GLN A 4 3.21 -1.12 14.54
CA GLN A 4 3.89 -2.22 13.84
C GLN A 4 3.22 -3.58 14.07
N THR A 5 2.63 -3.79 15.24
CA THR A 5 1.92 -5.02 15.57
C THR A 5 0.61 -5.13 14.77
N GLU A 6 -0.11 -4.02 14.61
CA GLU A 6 -1.32 -3.96 13.77
C GLU A 6 -1.01 -4.14 12.28
N LYS A 7 0.07 -3.51 11.78
CA LYS A 7 0.52 -3.72 10.39
C LYS A 7 0.92 -5.16 10.10
N SER A 8 1.66 -5.79 11.01
CA SER A 8 2.10 -7.18 10.84
C SER A 8 0.91 -8.14 10.85
N PHE A 9 -0.07 -7.90 11.74
CA PHE A 9 -1.32 -8.67 11.78
C PHE A 9 -2.14 -8.58 10.48
N LEU A 10 -2.26 -7.37 9.91
CA LEU A 10 -2.97 -7.19 8.64
C LEU A 10 -2.27 -7.88 7.46
N ILE A 11 -0.93 -7.85 7.42
CA ILE A 11 -0.15 -8.53 6.39
C ILE A 11 -0.31 -10.05 6.52
N ASP A 12 -0.19 -10.60 7.73
CA ASP A 12 -0.40 -12.03 7.99
C ASP A 12 -1.82 -12.48 7.64
N LEU A 13 -2.83 -11.64 7.92
CA LEU A 13 -4.22 -11.94 7.54
C LEU A 13 -4.37 -12.00 6.01
N LEU A 14 -3.81 -11.04 5.29
CA LEU A 14 -3.92 -10.96 3.84
C LEU A 14 -3.16 -12.10 3.14
N GLN A 15 -2.03 -12.54 3.69
CA GLN A 15 -1.21 -13.61 3.11
C GLN A 15 -1.79 -15.01 3.34
N ASN A 16 -2.52 -15.23 4.45
CA ASN A 16 -3.01 -16.56 4.83
C ASN A 16 -4.49 -16.81 4.49
N ILE A 17 -5.18 -15.82 3.95
CA ILE A 17 -6.61 -15.91 3.62
C ILE A 17 -6.80 -16.29 2.16
N ASN A 18 -7.24 -17.53 1.95
CA ASN A 18 -7.68 -18.03 0.65
C ASN A 18 -9.19 -17.87 0.44
N ASP A 19 -9.84 -17.04 1.28
CA ASP A 19 -11.29 -16.88 1.32
C ASP A 19 -11.69 -15.49 0.82
N ALA A 20 -12.28 -15.46 -0.37
CA ALA A 20 -12.75 -14.24 -1.04
C ALA A 20 -13.71 -13.41 -0.16
N SER A 21 -14.43 -14.05 0.76
CA SER A 21 -15.29 -13.41 1.75
C SER A 21 -14.52 -12.44 2.66
N ILE A 22 -13.34 -12.85 3.13
CA ILE A 22 -12.56 -12.03 4.06
C ILE A 22 -11.80 -10.95 3.32
N ILE A 23 -11.31 -11.22 2.10
CA ILE A 23 -10.77 -10.17 1.21
C ILE A 23 -11.79 -9.04 1.06
N GLN A 24 -13.07 -9.37 0.88
CA GLN A 24 -14.11 -8.37 0.72
C GLN A 24 -14.48 -7.64 2.01
N LYS A 25 -14.41 -8.32 3.15
CA LYS A 25 -14.55 -7.67 4.47
C LYS A 25 -13.40 -6.70 4.75
N VAL A 26 -12.17 -7.06 4.43
CA VAL A 26 -11.00 -6.17 4.57
C VAL A 26 -11.11 -4.99 3.61
N LYS A 27 -11.53 -5.21 2.36
CA LYS A 27 -11.79 -4.13 1.40
C LYS A 27 -12.83 -3.14 1.93
N ASN A 28 -13.94 -3.65 2.47
CA ASN A 28 -14.98 -2.82 3.04
C ASN A 28 -14.50 -2.07 4.29
N PHE A 29 -13.74 -2.72 5.17
CA PHE A 29 -13.16 -2.07 6.34
C PHE A 29 -12.24 -0.90 5.95
N VAL A 30 -11.35 -1.11 4.97
CA VAL A 30 -10.45 -0.06 4.48
C VAL A 30 -11.21 1.08 3.79
N LEU A 31 -12.29 0.78 3.05
CA LEU A 31 -13.05 1.78 2.31
C LEU A 31 -14.03 2.59 3.17
N TYR A 32 -14.55 2.00 4.25
CA TYR A 32 -15.69 2.57 4.99
C TYR A 32 -15.44 2.81 6.47
N GLU A 33 -14.54 2.05 7.12
CA GLU A 33 -14.31 2.16 8.57
C GLU A 33 -13.01 2.87 8.94
N ILE A 34 -12.02 2.92 8.03
CA ILE A 34 -10.85 3.78 8.20
C ILE A 34 -11.23 5.19 7.78
N GLU A 35 -11.23 6.14 8.73
CA GLU A 35 -11.33 7.56 8.38
C GLU A 35 -10.21 7.89 7.40
N PRO A 36 -10.54 8.34 6.17
CA PRO A 36 -9.54 8.64 5.18
C PRO A 36 -8.68 9.78 5.71
N VAL A 37 -7.42 9.49 6.00
CA VAL A 37 -6.46 10.51 6.40
C VAL A 37 -6.32 11.47 5.23
N THR A 38 -6.64 12.74 5.46
CA THR A 38 -6.52 13.78 4.44
C THR A 38 -5.06 13.85 3.99
N LEU A 39 -4.82 13.60 2.71
CA LEU A 39 -3.49 13.73 2.13
C LEU A 39 -3.00 15.18 2.31
N SER A 40 -1.75 15.34 2.71
CA SER A 40 -1.08 16.65 2.64
C SER A 40 -0.95 17.11 1.18
N GLU A 41 -0.79 18.42 0.98
CA GLU A 41 -0.65 19.01 -0.36
C GLU A 41 0.52 18.44 -1.18
N ASN A 42 1.59 18.00 -0.50
CA ASN A 42 2.72 17.35 -1.15
C ASN A 42 2.37 15.92 -1.59
N GLN A 43 1.62 15.19 -0.77
CA GLN A 43 1.17 13.84 -1.10
C GLN A 43 0.15 13.84 -2.24
N LYS A 44 -0.75 14.83 -2.29
CA LYS A 44 -1.67 15.01 -3.42
C LYS A 44 -0.92 15.25 -4.72
N ARG A 45 0.04 16.20 -4.73
CA ARG A 45 0.85 16.50 -5.91
C ARG A 45 1.67 15.32 -6.41
N GLU A 46 2.27 14.55 -5.50
CA GLU A 46 3.01 13.34 -5.86
C GLU A 46 2.08 12.26 -6.43
N LEU A 47 0.87 12.11 -5.88
CA LEU A 47 -0.13 11.18 -6.40
C LEU A 47 -0.56 11.58 -7.83
N ASP A 48 -0.88 12.86 -8.06
CA ASP A 48 -1.27 13.37 -9.37
C ASP A 48 -0.17 13.12 -10.42
N LYS A 49 1.10 13.35 -10.05
CA LYS A 49 2.26 13.08 -10.91
C LYS A 49 2.35 11.60 -11.29
N ARG A 50 2.21 10.70 -10.32
CA ARG A 50 2.29 9.24 -10.58
C ARG A 50 1.11 8.72 -11.39
N VAL A 51 -0.09 9.27 -11.19
CA VAL A 51 -1.26 8.93 -11.99
C VAL A 51 -1.05 9.35 -13.44
N LEU A 52 -0.52 10.55 -13.68
CA LEU A 52 -0.18 11.03 -15.02
C LEU A 52 0.90 10.14 -15.66
N GLU A 53 1.99 9.86 -14.95
CA GLU A 53 3.07 8.98 -15.43
C GLU A 53 2.55 7.59 -15.81
N HIS A 54 1.66 7.01 -15.02
CA HIS A 54 1.07 5.70 -15.33
C HIS A 54 0.11 5.74 -16.53
N GLN A 55 -0.60 6.84 -16.77
CA GLN A 55 -1.45 7.01 -17.94
C GLN A 55 -0.63 7.17 -19.23
N GLU A 56 0.48 7.91 -19.16
CA GLU A 56 1.35 8.19 -20.31
C GLU A 56 2.32 7.04 -20.59
N ASN A 57 2.77 6.34 -19.55
CA ASN A 57 3.64 5.19 -19.65
C ASN A 57 3.24 4.13 -18.59
N PRO A 58 2.38 3.16 -18.96
CA PRO A 58 1.89 2.16 -18.02
C PRO A 58 2.99 1.22 -17.48
N ILE A 59 4.18 1.24 -18.08
CA ILE A 59 5.38 0.51 -17.61
C ILE A 59 6.28 1.41 -16.74
N SER A 60 6.06 2.73 -16.71
CA SER A 60 6.73 3.62 -15.76
C SER A 60 6.06 3.55 -14.40
N GLY A 61 6.44 2.52 -13.67
CA GLY A 61 6.26 2.42 -12.24
C GLY A 61 7.45 1.63 -11.72
N VAL A 62 8.12 2.14 -10.69
CA VAL A 62 9.00 1.26 -9.93
C VAL A 62 8.07 0.37 -9.12
N ASP A 63 8.13 -0.94 -9.38
CA ASP A 63 7.39 -1.91 -8.58
C ASP A 63 7.72 -1.67 -7.11
N ALA A 64 6.68 -1.57 -6.27
CA ALA A 64 6.86 -1.18 -4.88
C ALA A 64 7.66 -2.23 -4.09
N LEU A 65 7.58 -3.51 -4.49
CA LEU A 65 8.36 -4.60 -3.92
C LEU A 65 9.80 -4.52 -4.42
N ASP A 66 10.03 -4.29 -5.71
CA ASP A 66 11.39 -4.10 -6.26
C ASP A 66 12.09 -2.91 -5.62
N PHE A 67 11.36 -1.81 -5.37
CA PHE A 67 11.89 -0.64 -4.66
C PHE A 67 12.23 -0.99 -3.21
N LEU A 68 11.36 -1.71 -2.50
CA LEU A 68 11.58 -2.15 -1.12
C LEU A 68 12.77 -3.09 -1.01
N ASP A 69 12.91 -4.03 -1.94
CA ASP A 69 14.03 -4.97 -1.99
C ASP A 69 15.33 -4.26 -2.35
N SER A 70 15.29 -3.25 -3.21
CA SER A 70 16.44 -2.38 -3.48
C SER A 70 16.88 -1.60 -2.22
N LEU A 71 15.93 -1.13 -1.41
CA LEU A 71 16.19 -0.43 -0.15
C LEU A 71 16.79 -1.38 0.89
N LYS A 72 16.20 -2.57 1.07
CA LYS A 72 16.73 -3.59 1.98
C LYS A 72 18.14 -4.00 1.60
N SER A 73 18.36 -4.29 0.32
CA SER A 73 19.68 -4.63 -0.22
C SER A 73 20.71 -3.52 0.01
N LYS A 74 20.34 -2.26 -0.25
CA LYS A 74 21.22 -1.10 -0.05
C LYS A 74 21.63 -0.88 1.42
N TYR A 75 20.74 -1.20 2.37
CA TYR A 75 20.97 -0.98 3.80
C TYR A 75 21.28 -2.27 4.59
N GLY A 76 21.34 -3.42 3.93
CA GLY A 76 21.63 -4.72 4.57
C GLY A 76 20.55 -5.18 5.56
N LEU A 77 19.29 -4.85 5.30
CA LEU A 77 18.13 -5.19 6.13
C LEU A 77 17.44 -6.48 5.71
#